data_AF-A0A5A7WYW2-F1
#
_entry.id   AF-A0A5A7WYW2-F1
#
_cell.length_a   1.000
_cell.length_b   1.000
_cell.length_c   1.000
_cell.angle_alpha   90.00
_cell.angle_beta   90.00
_cell.angle_gamma   90.00
#
_symmetry.space_group_name_H-M   'P 1'
#
loop_
_entity.id
_entity.type
_entity.pdbx_description
1 polymer ?
#
loop_
_entity_poly.entity_id
_entity_poly.type
_entity_poly.pdbx_seq_one_letter_code
_entity_poly.pdbx_strand_id
1 'polypeptide(L)'
;MCYASKNVYVVERARSVAEARWNELPVELLPVGVMLQANEETLKRSSIDAVTSGAEPIREGYVTKLWRDENGDLHIVDGHHRVAMYYALGRPLPVRIMDGIGAM
;
A
#
# COMPACT_ATOMS: atom_id res chain seq x y z
N MET A 1 11.02 3.83 1.18
CA MET A 1 10.40 2.70 0.46
C MET A 1 11.53 1.80 0.02
N CYS A 2 11.48 0.52 0.37
CA CYS A 2 12.52 -0.44 0.02
C CYS A 2 11.90 -1.49 -0.90
N TYR A 3 12.55 -1.76 -2.04
CA TYR A 3 12.16 -2.82 -2.96
C TYR A 3 13.08 -4.02 -2.72
N ALA A 4 12.52 -5.22 -2.65
CA ALA A 4 13.26 -6.47 -2.69
C ALA A 4 12.48 -7.48 -3.55
N SER A 5 13.17 -8.18 -4.45
CA SER A 5 12.55 -9.17 -5.35
C SER A 5 11.83 -10.31 -4.60
N LYS A 6 12.26 -10.59 -3.36
CA LYS A 6 11.61 -11.57 -2.47
C LYS A 6 10.22 -11.14 -1.99
N ASN A 7 9.89 -9.85 -2.02
CA ASN A 7 8.58 -9.32 -1.60
C ASN A 7 7.44 -9.83 -2.50
N VAL A 8 7.74 -10.23 -3.74
CA VAL A 8 6.75 -10.78 -4.67
C VAL A 8 6.07 -12.02 -4.08
N TYR A 9 6.84 -12.93 -3.47
CA TYR A 9 6.29 -14.15 -2.87
C TYR A 9 5.41 -13.88 -1.62
N VAL A 10 5.76 -12.86 -0.84
CA VAL A 10 4.97 -12.42 0.31
C VAL A 10 3.61 -11.88 -0.16
N VAL A 11 3.62 -11.10 -1.23
CA VAL A 11 2.40 -10.46 -1.74
C VAL A 11 1.53 -11.41 -2.60
N GLU A 12 2.09 -12.43 -3.23
CA GLU A 12 1.28 -13.42 -3.97
C GLU A 12 0.24 -14.11 -3.07
N ARG A 13 0.61 -14.43 -1.81
CA ARG A 13 -0.34 -14.94 -0.82
C ARG A 13 -1.46 -13.92 -0.54
N ALA A 14 -1.09 -12.67 -0.31
CA ALA A 14 -2.05 -11.59 -0.07
C ALA A 14 -3.02 -11.39 -1.23
N ARG A 15 -2.54 -11.51 -2.48
CA ARG A 15 -3.36 -11.40 -3.70
C ARG A 15 -4.34 -12.57 -3.89
N SER A 16 -4.06 -13.72 -3.29
CA SER A 16 -4.98 -14.87 -3.32
C SER A 16 -6.16 -14.74 -2.35
N VAL A 17 -6.09 -13.79 -1.40
CA VAL A 17 -7.16 -13.55 -0.44
C VAL A 17 -8.34 -12.86 -1.12
N ALA A 18 -9.54 -13.41 -0.93
CA ALA A 18 -10.77 -12.89 -1.49
C ALA A 18 -11.05 -11.43 -1.06
N GLU A 19 -11.54 -10.62 -2.00
CA GLU A 19 -11.83 -9.18 -1.78
C GLU A 19 -12.76 -8.92 -0.59
N ALA A 20 -13.71 -9.82 -0.31
CA ALA A 20 -14.61 -9.72 0.84
C ALA A 20 -13.85 -9.65 2.18
N ARG A 21 -12.77 -10.43 2.32
CA ARG A 21 -11.92 -10.41 3.53
C ARG A 21 -11.20 -9.09 3.70
N TRP A 22 -10.74 -8.49 2.60
CA TRP A 22 -10.16 -7.15 2.64
C TRP A 22 -11.18 -6.10 3.08
N ASN A 23 -12.43 -6.22 2.63
CA ASN A 23 -13.50 -5.28 2.96
C ASN A 23 -14.02 -5.40 4.40
N GLU A 24 -13.83 -6.55 5.05
CA GLU A 24 -14.13 -6.77 6.48
C GLU A 24 -13.16 -6.02 7.41
N LEU A 25 -11.95 -5.71 6.94
CA LEU A 25 -10.93 -5.03 7.74
C LEU A 25 -11.25 -3.54 7.94
N PRO A 26 -10.98 -2.98 9.13
CA PRO A 26 -11.12 -1.55 9.37
C PRO A 26 -10.14 -0.77 8.48
N VAL A 27 -10.54 0.45 8.14
CA VAL A 27 -9.64 1.41 7.49
C VAL A 27 -8.87 2.14 8.57
N GLU A 28 -7.55 2.09 8.49
CA GLU A 28 -6.63 2.77 9.40
C GLU A 28 -5.90 3.89 8.68
N LEU A 29 -5.44 4.90 9.43
CA LEU A 29 -4.60 5.97 8.91
C LEU A 29 -3.16 5.77 9.36
N LEU A 30 -2.28 5.44 8.41
CA LEU A 30 -0.86 5.40 8.69
C LEU A 30 -0.26 6.81 8.72
N PRO A 31 0.63 7.10 9.69
CA PRO A 31 1.32 8.38 9.74
C PRO A 31 2.23 8.57 8.52
N VAL A 32 2.59 9.82 8.27
CA VAL A 32 3.52 10.18 7.20
C VAL A 32 4.89 9.57 7.48
N GLY A 33 5.51 8.99 6.44
CA GLY A 33 6.88 8.49 6.53
C GLY A 33 7.04 7.11 7.16
N VAL A 34 5.95 6.36 7.41
CA VAL A 34 6.03 4.92 7.73
C VAL A 34 6.91 4.20 6.70
N MET A 35 7.66 3.18 7.09
CA MET A 35 8.39 2.38 6.10
C MET A 35 7.45 1.34 5.48
N LEU A 36 7.29 1.41 4.15
CA LEU A 36 6.54 0.43 3.36
C LEU A 36 7.48 -0.27 2.37
N GLN A 37 7.25 -1.58 2.21
CA GLN A 37 7.93 -2.45 1.28
C GLN A 37 7.18 -2.44 -0.07
N ALA A 38 7.89 -2.03 -1.11
CA ALA A 38 7.38 -2.10 -2.48
C ALA A 38 7.57 -3.53 -3.02
N ASN A 39 6.58 -4.00 -3.78
CA ASN A 39 6.72 -5.18 -4.63
C ASN A 39 6.70 -4.83 -6.14
N GLU A 40 6.46 -3.56 -6.51
CA GLU A 40 6.58 -3.05 -7.88
C GLU A 40 7.90 -2.32 -7.99
N GLU A 41 8.69 -2.66 -9.02
CA GLU A 41 10.01 -2.08 -9.26
C GLU A 41 9.91 -0.63 -9.76
N THR A 42 8.89 -0.33 -10.56
CA THR A 42 8.71 1.00 -11.19
C THR A 42 7.26 1.44 -11.17
N LEU A 43 7.02 2.72 -10.91
CA LEU A 43 5.71 3.36 -11.02
C LEU A 43 5.68 4.36 -12.18
N LYS A 44 4.51 4.55 -12.79
CA LYS A 44 4.34 5.55 -13.85
C LYS A 44 4.30 6.94 -13.22
N ARG A 45 5.37 7.70 -13.43
CA ARG A 45 5.56 9.05 -12.87
C ARG A 45 4.45 10.04 -13.26
N SER A 46 3.92 9.96 -14.48
CA SER A 46 2.93 10.92 -15.00
C SER A 46 1.66 11.00 -14.16
N SER A 47 1.15 9.86 -13.65
CA SER A 47 -0.04 9.85 -12.79
C SER A 47 0.22 10.45 -11.41
N ILE A 48 1.45 10.30 -10.89
CA ILE A 48 1.85 10.86 -9.59
C ILE A 48 2.03 12.38 -9.71
N ASP A 49 2.71 12.84 -10.77
CA ASP A 49 2.99 14.26 -11.00
C ASP A 49 1.69 15.05 -11.22
N ALA A 50 0.70 14.51 -11.93
CA ALA A 50 -0.60 15.17 -12.13
C ALA A 50 -1.34 15.44 -10.82
N VAL A 51 -1.32 14.49 -9.88
CA VAL A 51 -1.99 14.64 -8.59
C VAL A 51 -1.19 15.53 -7.64
N THR A 52 0.13 15.36 -7.60
CA THR A 52 1.01 16.09 -6.66
C THR A 52 1.21 17.55 -7.05
N SER A 53 1.11 17.88 -8.35
CA SER A 53 1.09 19.27 -8.84
C SER A 53 -0.27 19.97 -8.67
N GLY A 54 -1.32 19.23 -8.29
CA GLY A 54 -2.69 19.74 -8.17
C GLY A 54 -3.46 19.84 -9.48
N ALA A 55 -2.91 19.31 -10.59
CA ALA A 55 -3.61 19.23 -11.87
C ALA A 55 -4.82 18.27 -11.83
N GLU A 56 -4.74 17.23 -11.00
CA GLU A 56 -5.86 16.33 -10.70
C GLU A 56 -6.05 16.16 -9.18
N PRO A 57 -7.30 16.11 -8.68
CA PRO A 57 -7.55 15.82 -7.28
C PRO A 57 -7.26 14.34 -6.97
N ILE A 58 -6.78 14.08 -5.75
CA ILE A 58 -6.68 12.72 -5.24
C ILE A 58 -8.09 12.16 -5.07
N ARG A 59 -8.47 11.14 -5.85
CA ARG A 59 -9.82 10.55 -5.69
C ARG A 59 -9.93 9.90 -4.32
N GLU A 60 -10.95 10.28 -3.57
CA GLU A 60 -11.26 9.76 -2.25
C GLU A 60 -11.88 8.35 -2.35
N GLY A 61 -11.84 7.57 -1.27
CA GLY A 61 -12.44 6.23 -1.21
C GLY A 61 -11.58 5.06 -1.71
N TYR A 62 -10.41 5.33 -2.30
CA TYR A 62 -9.44 4.28 -2.62
C TYR A 62 -8.52 4.03 -1.42
N VAL A 63 -8.65 2.84 -0.82
CA VAL A 63 -7.88 2.41 0.35
C VAL A 63 -6.75 1.49 -0.09
N THR A 64 -5.51 1.80 0.32
CA THR A 64 -4.33 0.97 0.02
C THR A 64 -4.39 -0.34 0.81
N LYS A 65 -4.07 -1.47 0.16
CA LYS A 65 -4.01 -2.78 0.84
C LYS A 65 -2.58 -3.08 1.22
N LEU A 66 -2.36 -3.36 2.50
CA LEU A 66 -1.07 -3.75 3.04
C LEU A 66 -1.15 -5.16 3.62
N TRP A 67 -0.06 -5.90 3.46
CA TRP A 67 0.15 -7.19 4.09
C TRP A 67 1.26 -7.05 5.11
N ARG A 68 0.98 -7.39 6.38
CA ARG A 68 2.01 -7.44 7.42
C ARG A 68 2.60 -8.84 7.45
N ASP A 69 3.91 -8.95 7.25
CA ASP A 69 4.59 -10.25 7.33
C ASP A 69 4.95 -10.64 8.78
N GLU A 70 5.59 -11.81 8.94
CA GLU A 70 5.98 -12.37 10.23
C GLU A 70 7.01 -11.50 10.98
N ASN A 71 7.74 -10.62 10.29
CA ASN A 71 8.68 -9.67 10.89
C ASN A 71 8.00 -8.34 11.27
N GLY A 72 6.72 -8.18 10.97
CA GLY A 72 5.98 -6.94 11.15
C GLY A 72 6.17 -5.94 10.01
N ASP A 73 6.86 -6.32 8.93
CA ASP A 73 7.07 -5.45 7.78
C ASP A 73 5.79 -5.29 6.97
N LEU A 74 5.50 -4.07 6.54
CA LEU A 74 4.30 -3.74 5.77
C LEU A 74 4.59 -3.73 4.26
N HIS A 75 4.02 -4.70 3.55
CA HIS A 75 4.14 -4.87 2.11
C HIS A 75 2.94 -4.32 1.38
N ILE A 76 3.16 -3.55 0.32
CA ILE A 76 2.07 -2.99 -0.48
C ILE A 76 1.53 -4.06 -1.42
N VAL A 77 0.28 -4.44 -1.20
CA VAL A 77 -0.43 -5.43 -2.02
C VAL A 77 -1.03 -4.76 -3.26
N ASP A 78 -1.67 -3.62 -3.02
CA ASP A 78 -2.35 -2.80 -4.01
C ASP A 78 -2.32 -1.32 -3.58
N GLY A 79 -2.17 -0.43 -4.56
CA GLY A 79 -2.21 1.02 -4.34
C GLY A 79 -0.86 1.74 -4.30
N HIS A 80 0.20 1.26 -4.96
CA HIS A 80 1.52 1.91 -4.96
C HIS A 80 1.52 3.35 -5.45
N HIS A 81 0.75 3.64 -6.50
CA HIS A 81 0.61 5.02 -6.99
C HIS A 81 0.00 5.93 -5.91
N ARG A 82 -0.95 5.41 -5.11
CA ARG A 82 -1.53 6.16 -3.98
C ARG A 82 -0.51 6.37 -2.89
N VAL A 83 0.21 5.33 -2.50
CA VAL A 83 1.30 5.45 -1.52
C VAL A 83 2.27 6.56 -1.95
N ALA A 84 2.71 6.56 -3.21
CA ALA A 84 3.60 7.60 -3.73
C ALA A 84 2.97 9.00 -3.68
N MET A 85 1.70 9.15 -4.06
CA MET A 85 0.98 10.43 -3.98
C MET A 85 0.86 10.95 -2.55
N TYR A 86 0.40 10.11 -1.60
CA TYR A 86 0.23 10.50 -0.19
C TYR A 86 1.56 10.86 0.46
N TYR A 87 2.64 10.15 0.13
CA TYR A 87 3.99 10.48 0.59
C TYR A 87 4.45 11.84 0.06
N ALA A 88 4.30 12.07 -1.24
CA ALA A 88 4.68 13.34 -1.87
C ALA A 88 3.86 14.53 -1.33
N LEU A 89 2.58 14.30 -1.00
CA LEU A 89 1.70 15.31 -0.40
C LEU A 89 1.90 15.49 1.11
N GLY A 90 2.68 14.64 1.78
CA GLY A 90 2.86 14.68 3.23
C GLY A 90 1.57 14.44 4.02
N ARG A 91 0.69 13.55 3.52
CA ARG A 91 -0.62 13.28 4.13
C ARG A 91 -0.70 11.86 4.72
N PRO A 92 -1.48 11.66 5.80
CA PRO A 92 -1.76 10.32 6.32
C PRO A 92 -2.37 9.42 5.25
N LEU A 93 -1.94 8.16 5.20
CA LEU A 93 -2.36 7.20 4.18
C LEU A 93 -3.49 6.32 4.72
N PRO A 94 -4.69 6.31 4.10
CA PRO A 94 -5.73 5.35 4.42
C PRO A 94 -5.38 3.95 3.91
N VAL A 95 -5.35 2.97 4.80
CA VAL A 95 -4.96 1.59 4.51
C VAL A 95 -5.90 0.57 5.13
N ARG A 96 -5.87 -0.65 4.59
CA ARG A 96 -6.30 -1.88 5.26
C ARG A 96 -5.08 -2.77 5.43
N ILE A 97 -4.87 -3.26 6.64
CA ILE A 97 -3.72 -4.10 6.97
C ILE A 97 -4.25 -5.51 7.26
N MET A 98 -3.79 -6.47 6.49
CA MET A 98 -4.03 -7.89 6.77
C MET A 98 -2.74 -8.49 7.32
N ASP A 99 -2.83 -9.12 8.48
CA ASP A 99 -1.72 -9.88 9.04
C ASP A 99 -1.57 -11.19 8.26
N GLY A 100 -0.33 -11.53 7.95
CA GLY A 100 -0.05 -12.77 7.26
C GLY A 100 -0.54 -13.97 8.06
N ILE A 101 -1.19 -14.92 7.37
CA ILE A 101 -1.56 -16.21 7.98
C ILE A 101 -0.27 -16.98 8.24
N GLY A 102 0.33 -16.69 9.40
CA GLY A 102 1.64 -17.17 9.87
C GLY A 102 1.94 -16.75 11.32
N ALA A 103 0.95 -16.28 12.08
CA ALA A 103 1.08 -15.99 13.50
C ALA A 103 -0.03 -16.69 14.31
N MET A 104 0.02 -18.03 14.28
CA MET A 104 -0.20 -18.93 15.43
C MET A 104 0.32 -20.31 15.08
#